data_AF-A0A9E5I610-F1
#
_entry.id   AF-A0A9E5I610-F1
#
_cell.length_a   1.000
_cell.length_b   1.000
_cell.length_c   1.000
_cell.angle_alpha   90.00
_cell.angle_beta   90.00
_cell.angle_gamma   90.00
#
_symmetry.space_group_name_H-M   'P 1'
#
loop_
_entity.id
_entity.type
_entity.pdbx_description
1 polymer ?
#
loop_
_entity_poly.entity_id
_entity_poly.type
_entity_poly.pdbx_seq_one_letter_code
_entity_poly.pdbx_strand_id
1 'polypeptide(L)'
;MKNKYLITAATLLALPMGSAMADAKFDKMMKDSFQTNGIASIDRLKQDAAQKYCSDPAVLAGKGNPKQAESIQKANMATIKQPADGKYIGDWKAGERIAQSGRGATWTDKADAANGGGCYNCHQINKAELSYGNIGPSLWNYGKLRGYSKEVVTYTWNRIYNSKAYNVCSNMPRFGHFNLLTEKQMQDVMALLLDPNSPVNQ
;
A
#
# COMPACT_ATOMS: atom_id res chain seq x y z
N MET A 1 9.18 44.60 55.69
CA MET A 1 9.07 45.08 54.30
C MET A 1 9.39 43.90 53.37
N LYS A 2 8.61 43.76 52.29
CA LYS A 2 8.36 42.53 51.54
C LYS A 2 9.62 41.96 50.85
N ASN A 3 10.00 40.72 51.20
CA ASN A 3 11.00 39.94 50.49
C ASN A 3 10.34 39.23 49.29
N LYS A 4 10.74 39.60 48.08
CA LYS A 4 10.26 39.02 46.82
C LYS A 4 10.95 37.67 46.59
N TYR A 5 10.21 36.57 46.72
CA TYR A 5 10.65 35.27 46.21
C TYR A 5 10.39 35.22 44.70
N LEU A 6 11.47 35.27 43.93
CA LEU A 6 11.50 34.88 42.52
C LEU A 6 11.39 33.34 42.44
N ILE A 7 10.23 32.84 42.02
CA ILE A 7 10.08 31.44 41.61
C ILE A 7 10.48 31.36 40.14
N THR A 8 11.70 30.90 39.87
CA THR A 8 12.13 30.45 38.55
C THR A 8 11.41 29.15 38.21
N ALA A 9 10.40 29.22 37.33
CA ALA A 9 9.80 28.05 36.73
C ALA A 9 10.77 27.45 35.71
N ALA A 10 11.49 26.38 36.10
CA ALA A 10 12.22 25.55 35.17
C ALA A 10 11.22 24.63 34.45
N THR A 11 10.74 25.06 33.28
CA THR A 11 10.01 24.19 32.35
C THR A 11 10.99 23.15 31.80
N LEU A 12 10.91 21.91 32.31
CA LEU A 12 11.58 20.76 31.70
C LEU A 12 11.02 20.53 30.28
N LEU A 13 11.75 21.02 29.28
CA LEU A 13 11.67 20.56 27.88
C LEU A 13 12.30 19.16 27.77
N ALA A 14 11.66 18.14 28.34
CA ALA A 14 12.20 16.77 28.36
C ALA A 14 11.55 15.82 27.34
N LEU A 15 10.84 16.32 26.32
CA LEU A 15 10.12 15.46 25.36
C LEU A 15 10.75 15.18 23.98
N PRO A 16 11.79 15.87 23.45
CA PRO A 16 12.32 15.50 22.14
C PRO A 16 13.47 14.46 22.17
N MET A 17 14.13 14.26 23.32
CA MET A 17 15.26 13.31 23.41
C MET A 17 14.84 11.85 23.61
N GLY A 18 13.68 11.61 24.23
CA GLY A 18 13.18 10.25 24.51
C GLY A 18 12.74 9.50 23.25
N SER A 19 12.12 10.19 22.29
CA SER A 19 11.70 9.62 21.00
C SER A 19 12.91 9.30 20.12
N ALA A 20 13.85 10.24 19.96
CA ALA A 20 15.04 10.02 19.14
C ALA A 20 15.94 8.87 19.65
N MET A 21 16.06 8.69 20.97
CA MET A 21 16.78 7.54 21.53
C MET A 21 16.01 6.22 21.40
N ALA A 22 14.68 6.24 21.44
CA ALA A 22 13.85 5.07 21.17
C ALA A 22 13.97 4.62 19.71
N ASP A 23 13.96 5.57 18.78
CA ASP A 23 14.12 5.32 17.33
C ASP A 23 15.49 4.71 17.02
N ALA A 24 16.58 5.22 17.61
CA ALA A 24 17.92 4.68 17.38
C ALA A 24 18.08 3.24 17.93
N LYS A 25 17.47 2.93 19.07
CA LYS A 25 17.45 1.56 19.62
C LYS A 25 16.62 0.63 18.76
N PHE A 26 15.46 1.09 18.28
CA PHE A 26 14.60 0.34 17.37
C PHE A 26 15.30 0.04 16.05
N ASP A 27 15.95 1.04 15.43
CA ASP A 27 16.70 0.87 14.18
C ASP A 27 17.86 -0.12 14.33
N LYS A 28 18.58 -0.07 15.45
CA LYS A 28 19.64 -1.03 15.75
C LYS A 28 19.07 -2.44 15.90
N MET A 29 18.00 -2.60 16.70
CA MET A 29 17.31 -3.87 16.88
C MET A 29 16.86 -4.47 15.54
N MET A 30 16.23 -3.68 14.68
CA MET A 30 15.78 -4.12 13.36
C MET A 30 16.96 -4.56 12.47
N LYS A 31 18.09 -3.86 12.50
CA LYS A 31 19.28 -4.25 11.72
C LYS A 31 19.93 -5.53 12.23
N ASP A 32 19.98 -5.72 13.55
CA ASP A 32 20.64 -6.87 14.16
C ASP A 32 19.76 -8.15 14.13
N SER A 33 18.44 -7.99 14.06
CA SER A 33 17.49 -9.12 14.18
C SER A 33 17.17 -9.82 12.85
N PHE A 34 17.52 -9.21 11.72
CA PHE A 34 17.17 -9.70 10.39
C PHE A 34 18.41 -9.92 9.54
N GLN A 35 18.40 -11.02 8.79
CA GLN A 35 19.44 -11.35 7.81
C GLN A 35 18.81 -11.62 6.45
N THR A 36 19.61 -11.43 5.40
CA THR A 36 19.18 -11.76 4.02
C THR A 36 18.92 -13.27 3.91
N ASN A 37 17.81 -13.64 3.28
CA ASN A 37 17.50 -15.04 2.95
C ASN A 37 16.83 -15.13 1.58
N GLY A 38 17.46 -15.87 0.66
CA GLY A 38 17.00 -15.95 -0.73
C GLY A 38 16.85 -14.57 -1.36
N ILE A 39 15.67 -14.28 -1.90
CA ILE A 39 15.33 -12.99 -2.53
C ILE A 39 14.91 -11.91 -1.53
N ALA A 40 14.79 -12.25 -0.25
CA ALA A 40 14.44 -11.33 0.82
C ALA A 40 15.71 -10.71 1.44
N SER A 41 16.24 -9.68 0.79
CA SER A 41 17.38 -8.93 1.31
C SER A 41 16.99 -7.98 2.44
N ILE A 42 17.97 -7.63 3.28
CA ILE A 42 17.83 -6.62 4.34
C ILE A 42 17.41 -5.23 3.83
N ASP A 43 17.55 -4.96 2.53
CA ASP A 43 17.10 -3.69 1.93
C ASP A 43 15.58 -3.51 2.02
N ARG A 44 14.81 -4.61 2.16
CA ARG A 44 13.36 -4.54 2.39
C ARG A 44 12.98 -3.85 3.71
N LEU A 45 13.92 -3.69 4.64
CA LEU A 45 13.73 -2.95 5.91
C LEU A 45 13.80 -1.44 5.71
N LYS A 46 14.33 -0.96 4.57
CA LYS A 46 14.41 0.47 4.28
C LYS A 46 13.02 1.01 3.95
N GLN A 47 12.45 1.75 4.88
CA GLN A 47 11.17 2.41 4.68
C GLN A 47 11.31 3.64 3.77
N ASP A 48 10.41 3.78 2.80
CA ASP A 48 10.24 5.02 2.05
C ASP A 48 9.46 6.08 2.85
N ALA A 49 9.26 7.26 2.26
CA ALA A 49 8.58 8.38 2.91
C ALA A 49 7.13 8.04 3.36
N ALA A 50 6.40 7.26 2.56
CA ALA A 50 5.03 6.89 2.90
C ALA A 50 4.99 5.85 4.02
N GLN A 51 5.90 4.88 4.01
CA GLN A 51 6.04 3.88 5.08
C GLN A 51 6.45 4.55 6.40
N LYS A 52 7.47 5.42 6.38
CA LYS A 52 7.89 6.17 7.57
C LYS A 52 6.74 7.00 8.14
N TYR A 53 6.05 7.75 7.28
CA TYR A 53 4.90 8.55 7.69
C TYR A 53 3.80 7.68 8.32
N CYS A 54 3.44 6.56 7.72
CA CYS A 54 2.36 5.70 8.22
C CYS A 54 2.75 4.83 9.44
N SER A 55 4.04 4.72 9.75
CA SER A 55 4.53 4.06 10.97
C SER A 55 4.80 5.04 12.12
N ASP A 56 4.73 6.35 11.87
CA ASP A 56 4.95 7.37 12.89
C ASP A 56 3.87 7.29 14.00
N PRO A 57 4.25 7.22 15.29
CA PRO A 57 3.31 7.10 16.40
C PRO A 57 2.30 8.26 16.49
N ALA A 58 2.70 9.49 16.14
CA ALA A 58 1.78 10.62 16.13
C ALA A 58 0.76 10.48 14.99
N VAL A 59 1.18 10.02 13.81
CA VAL A 59 0.26 9.72 12.70
C VAL A 59 -0.73 8.61 13.09
N LEU A 60 -0.24 7.51 13.70
CA LEU A 60 -1.08 6.41 14.19
C LEU A 60 -2.07 6.87 15.29
N ALA A 61 -1.67 7.83 16.12
CA ALA A 61 -2.53 8.46 17.13
C ALA A 61 -3.49 9.52 16.55
N GLY A 62 -3.61 9.65 15.22
CA GLY A 62 -4.51 10.59 14.56
C GLY A 62 -4.02 12.05 14.55
N LYS A 63 -2.75 12.30 14.87
CA LYS A 63 -2.11 13.63 14.92
C LYS A 63 -1.19 13.89 13.72
N GLY A 64 -1.38 13.17 12.62
CA GLY A 64 -0.60 13.34 11.40
C GLY A 64 -0.80 14.71 10.75
N ASN A 65 0.26 15.25 10.14
CA ASN A 65 0.20 16.53 9.43
C ASN A 65 -0.47 16.36 8.05
N PRO A 66 -1.65 16.98 7.80
CA PRO A 66 -2.36 16.84 6.53
C PRO A 66 -1.56 17.31 5.32
N LYS A 67 -0.78 18.39 5.45
CA LYS A 67 0.05 18.90 4.33
C LYS A 67 1.17 17.94 3.97
N GLN A 68 1.70 17.23 4.96
CA GLN A 68 2.71 16.19 4.72
C GLN A 68 2.08 14.98 4.03
N ALA A 69 0.89 14.54 4.48
CA ALA A 69 0.12 13.48 3.83
C ALA A 69 -0.15 13.79 2.35
N GLU A 70 -0.63 15.00 2.05
CA GLU A 70 -0.90 15.47 0.68
C GLU A 70 0.37 15.52 -0.18
N SER A 71 1.48 15.99 0.40
CA SER A 71 2.79 16.02 -0.29
C SER A 71 3.24 14.61 -0.69
N ILE A 72 3.11 13.64 0.23
CA ILE A 72 3.45 12.23 -0.01
C ILE A 72 2.50 11.61 -1.04
N GLN A 73 1.20 11.91 -0.99
CA GLN A 73 0.23 11.43 -2.00
C GLN A 73 0.57 11.96 -3.40
N LYS A 74 0.92 13.24 -3.51
CA LYS A 74 1.37 13.84 -4.79
C LYS A 74 2.64 13.18 -5.30
N ALA A 75 3.62 12.94 -4.42
CA ALA A 75 4.84 12.23 -4.78
C ALA A 75 4.54 10.80 -5.25
N ASN A 76 3.68 10.06 -4.53
CA ASN A 76 3.24 8.72 -4.90
C ASN A 76 2.52 8.69 -6.25
N MET A 77 1.62 9.65 -6.50
CA MET A 77 0.91 9.78 -7.77
C MET A 77 1.90 9.96 -8.94
N ALA A 78 2.95 10.75 -8.76
CA ALA A 78 3.98 10.95 -9.77
C ALA A 78 4.82 9.69 -10.07
N THR A 79 4.80 8.68 -9.19
CA THR A 79 5.50 7.40 -9.45
C THR A 79 4.72 6.44 -10.34
N ILE A 80 3.45 6.72 -10.61
CA ILE A 80 2.57 5.81 -11.35
C ILE A 80 2.92 5.85 -12.83
N LYS A 81 3.34 4.70 -13.35
CA LYS A 81 3.54 4.50 -14.78
C LYS A 81 2.25 3.96 -15.37
N GLN A 82 1.75 4.65 -16.39
CA GLN A 82 0.64 4.15 -17.20
C GLN A 82 1.13 3.02 -18.13
N PRO A 83 0.25 2.14 -18.63
CA PRO A 83 0.65 1.06 -19.53
C PRO A 83 1.43 1.58 -20.73
N ALA A 84 2.54 0.93 -21.07
CA ALA A 84 3.42 1.39 -22.13
C ALA A 84 2.75 1.32 -23.51
N ASP A 85 1.83 0.38 -23.69
CA ASP A 85 1.05 0.19 -24.93
C ASP A 85 -0.29 0.95 -24.94
N GLY A 86 -0.59 1.69 -23.86
CA GLY A 86 -1.87 2.39 -23.68
C GLY A 86 -3.08 1.48 -23.46
N LYS A 87 -2.89 0.16 -23.34
CA LYS A 87 -3.97 -0.81 -23.08
C LYS A 87 -4.08 -1.08 -21.59
N TYR A 88 -5.29 -0.94 -21.05
CA TYR A 88 -5.55 -1.13 -19.62
C TYR A 88 -6.23 -2.46 -19.30
N ILE A 89 -6.93 -3.05 -20.27
CA ILE A 89 -7.79 -4.22 -20.08
C ILE A 89 -7.11 -5.43 -20.74
N GLY A 90 -6.73 -6.40 -19.93
CA GLY A 90 -6.17 -7.70 -20.34
C GLY A 90 -7.21 -8.81 -20.37
N ASP A 91 -6.85 -9.99 -19.86
CA ASP A 91 -7.69 -11.19 -19.78
C ASP A 91 -8.20 -11.40 -18.35
N TRP A 92 -9.51 -11.31 -18.14
CA TRP A 92 -10.14 -11.49 -16.84
C TRP A 92 -9.91 -12.89 -16.25
N LYS A 93 -9.70 -13.93 -17.08
CA LYS A 93 -9.42 -15.29 -16.58
C LYS A 93 -8.04 -15.36 -15.94
N ALA A 94 -7.05 -14.69 -16.53
CA ALA A 94 -5.75 -14.53 -15.91
C ALA A 94 -5.84 -13.64 -14.66
N GLY A 95 -6.66 -12.59 -14.72
CA GLY A 95 -6.94 -11.69 -13.60
C GLY A 95 -7.46 -12.42 -12.37
N GLU A 96 -8.43 -13.33 -12.57
CA GLU A 96 -8.97 -14.18 -11.49
C GLU A 96 -7.87 -15.02 -10.82
N ARG A 97 -7.00 -15.66 -11.61
CA ARG A 97 -5.88 -16.46 -11.06
C ARG A 97 -4.90 -15.60 -10.25
N ILE A 98 -4.63 -14.38 -10.71
CA ILE A 98 -3.77 -13.42 -10.00
C ILE A 98 -4.45 -12.97 -8.70
N ALA A 99 -5.76 -12.66 -8.74
CA ALA A 99 -6.53 -12.26 -7.57
C ALA A 99 -6.60 -13.34 -6.50
N GLN A 100 -6.65 -14.62 -6.91
CA GLN A 100 -6.68 -15.79 -6.03
C GLN A 100 -5.30 -16.12 -5.43
N SER A 101 -4.22 -15.95 -6.20
CA SER A 101 -2.88 -16.31 -5.74
C SER A 101 -2.38 -15.34 -4.68
N GLY A 102 -2.03 -15.86 -3.50
CA GLY A 102 -1.30 -15.13 -2.45
C GLY A 102 0.21 -15.41 -2.43
N ARG A 103 0.75 -16.11 -3.44
CA ARG A 103 2.17 -16.50 -3.50
C ARG A 103 3.07 -15.38 -4.02
N GLY A 104 4.37 -15.55 -3.78
CA GLY A 104 5.41 -14.73 -4.38
C GLY A 104 6.02 -13.72 -3.43
N ALA A 105 7.19 -13.21 -3.81
CA ALA A 105 7.98 -12.25 -3.05
C ALA A 105 8.32 -12.66 -1.59
N THR A 106 8.16 -13.91 -1.19
CA THR A 106 8.59 -14.39 0.13
C THR A 106 10.06 -14.84 0.13
N TRP A 107 10.61 -15.22 1.29
CA TRP A 107 12.00 -15.70 1.40
C TRP A 107 12.18 -17.14 0.89
N THR A 108 11.11 -17.92 0.76
CA THR A 108 11.14 -19.29 0.21
C THR A 108 10.82 -19.36 -1.28
N ASP A 109 10.28 -18.29 -1.86
CA ASP A 109 9.99 -18.22 -3.29
C ASP A 109 11.27 -17.98 -4.10
N LYS A 110 11.29 -18.51 -5.33
CA LYS A 110 12.35 -18.25 -6.29
C LYS A 110 12.24 -16.82 -6.87
N ALA A 111 13.34 -16.29 -7.38
CA ALA A 111 13.39 -14.94 -7.96
C ALA A 111 12.48 -14.75 -9.19
N ASP A 112 12.23 -15.82 -9.93
CA ASP A 112 11.38 -15.87 -11.12
C ASP A 112 9.95 -16.37 -10.83
N ALA A 113 9.61 -16.63 -9.57
CA ALA A 113 8.28 -17.08 -9.21
C ALA A 113 7.24 -15.99 -9.52
N ALA A 114 6.13 -16.39 -10.16
CA ALA A 114 5.04 -15.47 -10.43
C ALA A 114 4.39 -15.03 -9.10
N ASN A 115 4.35 -13.72 -8.89
CA ASN A 115 3.65 -13.13 -7.76
C ASN A 115 2.14 -13.08 -8.03
N GLY A 116 1.35 -13.37 -7.01
CA GLY A 116 -0.08 -13.14 -7.00
C GLY A 116 -0.46 -11.79 -6.39
N GLY A 117 -1.71 -11.38 -6.61
CA GLY A 117 -2.29 -10.17 -6.04
C GLY A 117 -2.89 -10.38 -4.65
N GLY A 118 -3.25 -11.61 -4.29
CA GLY A 118 -3.89 -11.94 -3.00
C GLY A 118 -5.15 -11.12 -2.74
N CYS A 119 -5.85 -10.70 -3.79
CA CYS A 119 -6.92 -9.71 -3.72
C CYS A 119 -8.10 -10.21 -2.88
N TYR A 120 -8.42 -11.50 -2.97
CA TYR A 120 -9.49 -12.12 -2.17
C TYR A 120 -9.19 -12.13 -0.67
N ASN A 121 -7.93 -12.01 -0.21
CA ASN A 121 -7.60 -11.90 1.21
C ASN A 121 -8.18 -10.62 1.85
N CYS A 122 -8.53 -9.62 1.03
CA CYS A 122 -9.00 -8.31 1.49
C CYS A 122 -10.38 -7.93 0.94
N HIS A 123 -10.79 -8.46 -0.20
CA HIS A 123 -11.96 -8.01 -0.94
C HIS A 123 -12.85 -9.18 -1.34
N GLN A 124 -14.16 -9.02 -1.21
CA GLN A 124 -15.12 -9.76 -2.03
C GLN A 124 -15.01 -9.26 -3.48
N ILE A 125 -14.85 -10.14 -4.47
CA ILE A 125 -14.69 -9.76 -5.89
C ILE A 125 -15.75 -10.46 -6.74
N ASN A 126 -15.64 -11.77 -6.93
CA ASN A 126 -16.70 -12.57 -7.56
C ASN A 126 -17.72 -13.02 -6.50
N LYS A 127 -19.02 -12.90 -6.80
CA LYS A 127 -20.09 -13.37 -5.91
C LYS A 127 -20.06 -14.89 -5.68
N ALA A 128 -19.57 -15.65 -6.65
CA ALA A 128 -19.48 -17.10 -6.57
C ALA A 128 -18.31 -17.57 -5.68
N GLU A 129 -17.31 -16.72 -5.43
CA GLU A 129 -16.20 -17.03 -4.52
C GLU A 129 -16.66 -16.81 -3.07
N LEU A 130 -16.57 -17.85 -2.25
CA LEU A 130 -17.00 -17.82 -0.85
C LEU A 130 -15.85 -17.45 0.10
N SER A 131 -14.61 -17.67 -0.32
CA SER A 131 -13.42 -17.35 0.47
C SER A 131 -12.92 -15.96 0.15
N TYR A 132 -13.37 -14.97 0.92
CA TYR A 132 -12.90 -13.59 0.79
C TYR A 132 -12.78 -12.88 2.15
N GLY A 133 -11.90 -11.89 2.21
CA GLY A 133 -11.73 -10.99 3.34
C GLY A 133 -12.57 -9.71 3.23
N ASN A 134 -12.57 -8.94 4.31
CA ASN A 134 -13.35 -7.71 4.46
C ASN A 134 -12.53 -6.52 4.98
N ILE A 135 -11.19 -6.58 4.84
CA ILE A 135 -10.30 -5.46 5.17
C ILE A 135 -10.54 -4.29 4.21
N GLY A 136 -10.75 -4.60 2.94
CA GLY A 136 -11.15 -3.65 1.91
C GLY A 136 -12.64 -3.73 1.60
N PRO A 137 -13.19 -2.76 0.85
CA PRO A 137 -14.58 -2.80 0.41
C PRO A 137 -14.82 -3.96 -0.56
N SER A 138 -16.08 -4.39 -0.67
CA SER A 138 -16.48 -5.29 -1.76
C SER A 138 -16.22 -4.62 -3.12
N LEU A 139 -15.68 -5.40 -4.04
CA LEU A 139 -15.45 -5.07 -5.45
C LEU A 139 -16.38 -5.88 -6.36
N TRP A 140 -17.39 -6.58 -5.80
CA TRP A 140 -18.43 -7.20 -6.60
C TRP A 140 -19.19 -6.14 -7.40
N ASN A 141 -19.48 -6.44 -8.67
CA ASN A 141 -20.07 -5.50 -9.64
C ASN A 141 -19.25 -4.21 -9.85
N TYR A 142 -17.92 -4.23 -9.66
CA TYR A 142 -17.10 -3.01 -9.70
C TYR A 142 -17.32 -2.18 -10.98
N GLY A 143 -17.19 -2.80 -12.16
CA GLY A 143 -17.41 -2.14 -13.45
C GLY A 143 -18.87 -1.75 -13.65
N LYS A 144 -19.81 -2.64 -13.32
CA LYS A 144 -21.26 -2.41 -13.43
C LYS A 144 -21.73 -1.22 -12.58
N LEU A 145 -21.18 -1.03 -11.39
CA LEU A 145 -21.55 0.04 -10.45
C LEU A 145 -20.86 1.37 -10.74
N ARG A 146 -19.64 1.34 -11.29
CA ARG A 146 -18.83 2.56 -11.50
C ARG A 146 -18.85 3.07 -12.94
N GLY A 147 -19.26 2.23 -13.88
CA GLY A 147 -19.16 2.50 -15.32
C GLY A 147 -17.75 2.31 -15.86
N TYR A 148 -17.56 2.70 -17.13
CA TYR A 148 -16.36 2.39 -17.93
C TYR A 148 -15.68 3.63 -18.49
N SER A 149 -15.83 4.79 -17.81
CA SER A 149 -15.22 6.02 -18.28
C SER A 149 -13.69 5.96 -18.16
N LYS A 150 -12.99 6.82 -18.90
CA LYS A 150 -11.52 6.92 -18.84
C LYS A 150 -11.03 7.23 -17.43
N GLU A 151 -11.78 8.02 -16.67
CA GLU A 151 -11.49 8.39 -15.28
C GLU A 151 -11.57 7.17 -14.37
N VAL A 152 -12.57 6.30 -14.54
CA VAL A 152 -12.68 5.05 -13.77
C VAL A 152 -11.52 4.13 -14.09
N VAL A 153 -11.24 3.90 -15.38
CA VAL A 153 -10.11 3.05 -15.81
C VAL A 153 -8.78 3.56 -15.25
N THR A 154 -8.52 4.87 -15.37
CA THR A 154 -7.29 5.50 -14.85
C THR A 154 -7.22 5.39 -13.33
N TYR A 155 -8.32 5.64 -12.63
CA TYR A 155 -8.39 5.51 -11.18
C TYR A 155 -8.09 4.08 -10.73
N THR A 156 -8.72 3.07 -11.35
CA THR A 156 -8.52 1.67 -10.98
C THR A 156 -7.07 1.23 -11.22
N TRP A 157 -6.47 1.62 -12.35
CA TRP A 157 -5.06 1.38 -12.62
C TRP A 157 -4.17 1.98 -11.55
N ASN A 158 -4.37 3.27 -11.27
CA ASN A 158 -3.56 4.01 -10.30
C ASN A 158 -3.70 3.40 -8.88
N ARG A 159 -4.90 2.93 -8.51
CA ARG A 159 -5.14 2.25 -7.23
C ARG A 159 -4.40 0.92 -7.10
N ILE A 160 -4.33 0.12 -8.18
CA ILE A 160 -3.56 -1.13 -8.20
C ILE A 160 -2.05 -0.83 -8.20
N TYR A 161 -1.61 0.14 -8.99
CA TYR A 161 -0.20 0.50 -9.12
C TYR A 161 0.37 1.06 -7.80
N ASN A 162 -0.27 2.10 -7.25
CA ASN A 162 0.14 2.74 -6.01
C ASN A 162 -1.10 3.30 -5.26
N SER A 163 -1.73 2.44 -4.48
CA SER A 163 -2.89 2.77 -3.63
C SER A 163 -2.67 4.00 -2.72
N LYS A 164 -1.42 4.22 -2.29
CA LYS A 164 -1.02 5.32 -1.40
C LYS A 164 -0.96 6.68 -2.08
N ALA A 165 -1.19 6.75 -3.39
CA ALA A 165 -1.39 7.99 -4.12
C ALA A 165 -2.76 8.64 -3.83
N TYR A 166 -3.78 7.85 -3.47
CA TYR A 166 -5.12 8.38 -3.13
C TYR A 166 -5.42 8.39 -1.64
N ASN A 167 -4.79 7.51 -0.87
CA ASN A 167 -4.87 7.51 0.60
C ASN A 167 -3.48 7.13 1.13
N VAL A 168 -2.74 8.10 1.69
CA VAL A 168 -1.34 7.94 2.10
C VAL A 168 -1.08 6.69 2.94
N CYS A 169 -2.02 6.32 3.82
CA CYS A 169 -1.93 5.13 4.67
C CYS A 169 -2.90 4.03 4.30
N SER A 170 -3.27 3.91 3.02
CA SER A 170 -3.99 2.74 2.52
C SER A 170 -3.26 1.45 2.89
N ASN A 171 -4.01 0.45 3.36
CA ASN A 171 -3.53 -0.90 3.65
C ASN A 171 -3.34 -1.75 2.38
N MET A 172 -3.92 -1.34 1.25
CA MET A 172 -3.73 -2.04 -0.02
C MET A 172 -2.26 -1.93 -0.46
N PRO A 173 -1.58 -3.02 -0.84
CA PRO A 173 -0.21 -2.96 -1.33
C PRO A 173 -0.06 -2.07 -2.57
N ARG A 174 1.15 -1.55 -2.79
CA ARG A 174 1.49 -0.76 -3.98
C ARG A 174 2.12 -1.66 -5.03
N PHE A 175 1.29 -2.44 -5.73
CA PHE A 175 1.75 -3.58 -6.54
C PHE A 175 2.69 -3.16 -7.68
N GLY A 176 2.31 -2.13 -8.44
CA GLY A 176 3.16 -1.62 -9.52
C GLY A 176 4.40 -0.89 -9.02
N HIS A 177 4.27 -0.08 -7.97
CA HIS A 177 5.38 0.70 -7.39
C HIS A 177 6.55 -0.18 -6.92
N PHE A 178 6.23 -1.34 -6.33
CA PHE A 178 7.24 -2.30 -5.85
C PHE A 178 7.52 -3.45 -6.82
N ASN A 179 7.04 -3.35 -8.07
CA ASN A 179 7.17 -4.41 -9.08
C ASN A 179 6.69 -5.78 -8.58
N LEU A 180 5.68 -5.80 -7.72
CA LEU A 180 5.06 -7.05 -7.26
C LEU A 180 4.22 -7.68 -8.36
N LEU A 181 3.50 -6.87 -9.13
CA LEU A 181 2.80 -7.30 -10.33
C LEU A 181 3.43 -6.64 -11.55
N THR A 182 3.61 -7.42 -12.62
CA THR A 182 4.00 -6.90 -13.93
C THR A 182 2.87 -6.08 -14.55
N GLU A 183 3.18 -5.26 -15.56
CA GLU A 183 2.19 -4.50 -16.32
C GLU A 183 1.05 -5.40 -16.83
N LYS A 184 1.40 -6.54 -17.43
CA LYS A 184 0.43 -7.52 -17.94
C LYS A 184 -0.47 -8.09 -16.84
N GLN A 185 0.10 -8.45 -15.69
CA GLN A 185 -0.69 -8.94 -14.56
C GLN A 185 -1.66 -7.87 -14.03
N MET A 186 -1.24 -6.60 -14.00
CA MET A 186 -2.14 -5.52 -13.62
C MET A 186 -3.26 -5.32 -14.66
N GLN A 187 -2.96 -5.38 -15.96
CA GLN A 187 -3.96 -5.33 -17.03
C GLN A 187 -4.99 -6.48 -16.89
N ASP A 188 -4.54 -7.66 -16.48
CA ASP A 188 -5.41 -8.81 -16.26
C ASP A 188 -6.32 -8.63 -15.05
N VAL A 189 -5.80 -8.10 -13.93
CA VAL A 189 -6.62 -7.73 -12.75
C VAL A 189 -7.59 -6.59 -13.09
N MET A 190 -7.18 -5.63 -13.92
CA MET A 190 -8.08 -4.60 -14.44
C MET A 190 -9.24 -5.22 -15.23
N ALA A 191 -8.98 -6.20 -16.10
CA ALA A 191 -10.02 -6.92 -16.83
C ALA A 191 -10.95 -7.70 -15.91
N LEU A 192 -10.44 -8.32 -14.85
CA LEU A 192 -11.30 -8.97 -13.85
C LEU A 192 -12.34 -7.99 -13.27
N LEU A 193 -11.95 -6.75 -12.98
CA LEU A 193 -12.84 -5.76 -12.37
C LEU A 193 -13.72 -5.03 -13.39
N LEU A 194 -13.24 -4.80 -14.61
CA LEU A 194 -13.83 -3.86 -15.57
C LEU A 194 -14.28 -4.48 -16.89
N ASP A 195 -13.92 -5.72 -17.22
CA ASP A 195 -14.47 -6.39 -18.42
C ASP A 195 -15.97 -6.67 -18.19
N PRO A 196 -16.87 -6.20 -19.08
CA PRO A 196 -18.30 -6.50 -18.98
C PRO A 196 -18.64 -7.99 -19.05
N ASN A 197 -17.74 -8.84 -19.55
CA ASN A 197 -17.88 -10.31 -19.61
C ASN A 197 -17.25 -11.02 -18.41
N SER A 198 -16.56 -10.30 -17.52
CA SER A 198 -16.04 -10.87 -16.28
C SER A 198 -17.21 -11.36 -15.40
N PRO A 199 -17.09 -12.52 -14.72
CA PRO A 199 -18.09 -12.99 -13.77
C PRO A 199 -18.37 -12.00 -12.63
N VAL A 200 -17.42 -11.09 -12.36
CA VAL A 200 -17.57 -10.02 -11.36
C VAL A 200 -18.70 -9.04 -11.70
N ASN A 201 -19.01 -8.87 -12.98
CA ASN A 201 -19.95 -7.87 -13.50
C ASN A 201 -21.26 -8.46 -14.06
N GLN A 202 -21.50 -9.77 -13.91
CA GLN A 202 -22.73 -10.43 -14.36
C GLN A 202 -23.87 -10.21 -13.35
#